data_AF-A0A3C0UKV2-F1
#
_entry.id   AF-A0A3C0UKV2-F1
#
_cell.length_a   1.000
_cell.length_b   1.000
_cell.length_c   1.000
_cell.angle_alpha   90.00
_cell.angle_beta   90.00
_cell.angle_gamma   90.00
#
_symmetry.space_group_name_H-M   'P 1'
#
loop_
_entity.id
_entity.type
_entity.pdbx_description
1 polymer ?
#
loop_
_entity_poly.entity_id
_entity_poly.type
_entity_poly.pdbx_seq_one_letter_code
_entity_poly.pdbx_strand_id
1 'polypeptide(L)'
;MKKIYDNDIQWEDSINKADKEYKFQPELTAKLDKHEGDFTETTLLEIVLWKTNRYPEINSDLLQSINELRREYSKAKAITVLKTLLGLRGFDLPMASTVLRFACPEHLQMFIASLRRVQIC
;
A
#
# COMPACT_ATOMS: atom_id res chain seq x y z
N MET A 1 -32.78 13.69 39.85
CA MET A 1 -31.63 12.95 39.26
C MET A 1 -32.17 11.70 38.57
N LYS A 2 -32.35 11.71 37.25
CA LYS A 2 -32.67 10.51 36.49
C LYS A 2 -31.36 9.81 36.14
N LYS A 3 -31.23 8.55 36.55
CA LYS A 3 -30.07 7.71 36.27
C LYS A 3 -29.94 7.52 34.76
N ILE A 4 -28.79 7.89 34.22
CA ILE A 4 -28.39 7.65 32.83
C ILE A 4 -27.88 6.20 32.80
N TYR A 5 -28.73 5.25 32.44
CA TYR A 5 -28.35 3.87 32.08
C TYR A 5 -29.36 3.35 31.07
N ASP A 6 -29.37 3.97 29.89
CA ASP A 6 -30.11 3.43 28.72
C ASP A 6 -29.29 3.62 27.42
N ASN A 7 -28.04 4.05 27.56
CA ASN A 7 -27.21 4.51 26.45
C ASN A 7 -25.99 3.61 26.20
N ASP A 8 -25.91 2.43 26.83
CA ASP A 8 -24.81 1.48 26.62
C ASP A 8 -25.21 0.34 25.67
N ILE A 9 -26.48 -0.11 25.74
CA ILE A 9 -27.02 -1.24 24.95
C ILE A 9 -27.07 -0.91 23.44
N GLN A 10 -27.33 0.35 23.07
CA GLN A 10 -27.39 0.78 21.66
C GLN A 10 -26.01 0.77 20.97
N TRP A 11 -24.91 0.90 21.72
CA TRP A 11 -23.56 0.94 21.14
C TRP A 11 -23.06 -0.45 20.82
N GLU A 12 -23.34 -1.44 21.69
CA GLU A 12 -22.93 -2.83 21.47
C GLU A 12 -23.53 -3.40 20.19
N ASP A 13 -24.82 -3.18 19.94
CA ASP A 13 -25.49 -3.61 18.70
C ASP A 13 -24.94 -2.89 17.46
N SER A 14 -24.62 -1.60 17.59
CA SER A 14 -24.06 -0.79 16.50
C SER A 14 -22.62 -1.18 16.16
N ILE A 15 -21.80 -1.49 17.17
CA ILE A 15 -20.43 -2.00 17.02
C ILE A 15 -20.45 -3.39 16.39
N ASN A 16 -21.28 -4.30 16.91
CA ASN A 16 -21.43 -5.66 16.37
C ASN A 16 -21.90 -5.65 14.91
N LYS A 17 -22.73 -4.67 14.52
CA LYS A 17 -23.14 -4.47 13.13
C LYS A 17 -21.98 -3.94 12.28
N ALA A 18 -21.25 -2.94 12.77
CA ALA A 18 -20.11 -2.37 12.08
C ALA A 18 -19.00 -3.41 11.86
N ASP A 19 -18.67 -4.23 12.86
CA ASP A 19 -17.68 -5.30 12.76
C ASP A 19 -18.04 -6.35 11.70
N LYS A 20 -19.32 -6.68 11.56
CA LYS A 20 -19.79 -7.61 10.52
C LYS A 20 -19.74 -7.01 9.11
N GLU A 21 -19.92 -5.70 8.98
CA GLU A 21 -19.94 -4.99 7.71
C GLU A 21 -18.54 -4.50 7.28
N TYR A 22 -17.60 -4.39 8.23
CA TYR A 22 -16.26 -3.86 7.98
C TYR A 22 -15.36 -4.86 7.23
N LYS A 23 -15.39 -4.79 5.90
CA LYS A 23 -14.59 -5.63 4.99
C LYS A 23 -13.46 -4.83 4.34
N PHE A 24 -12.66 -4.16 5.15
CA PHE A 24 -11.50 -3.43 4.64
C PHE A 24 -10.29 -4.37 4.54
N GLN A 25 -9.77 -4.57 3.32
CA GLN A 25 -8.59 -5.40 3.02
C GLN A 25 -8.60 -6.78 3.73
N PRO A 26 -9.55 -7.67 3.41
CA PRO A 26 -9.84 -8.88 4.19
C PRO A 26 -8.65 -9.83 4.34
N GLU A 27 -7.77 -9.93 3.34
CA GLU A 27 -6.59 -10.80 3.39
C GLU A 27 -5.56 -10.30 4.42
N LEU A 28 -5.30 -8.99 4.43
CA LEU A 28 -4.34 -8.38 5.35
C LEU A 28 -4.93 -8.25 6.77
N THR A 29 -6.23 -7.99 6.89
CA THR A 29 -6.94 -8.05 8.18
C THR A 29 -6.83 -9.44 8.77
N ALA A 30 -7.09 -10.50 8.00
CA ALA A 30 -6.94 -11.87 8.47
C ALA A 30 -5.48 -12.23 8.84
N LYS A 31 -4.48 -11.62 8.19
CA LYS A 31 -3.07 -11.80 8.53
C LYS A 31 -2.72 -11.11 9.85
N LEU A 32 -3.19 -9.88 10.05
CA LEU A 32 -2.96 -9.09 11.27
C LEU A 32 -3.75 -9.66 12.47
N ASP A 33 -4.98 -10.14 12.26
CA ASP A 33 -5.81 -10.74 13.31
C ASP A 33 -5.25 -12.07 13.82
N LYS A 34 -4.51 -12.81 12.97
CA LYS A 34 -3.82 -14.06 13.35
C LYS A 34 -2.48 -13.82 14.06
N HIS A 35 -2.04 -12.58 14.20
CA HIS A 35 -0.76 -12.28 14.84
C HIS A 35 -0.87 -12.51 16.35
N GLU A 36 -0.21 -13.56 16.85
CA GLU A 36 -0.08 -13.85 18.27
C GLU A 36 1.36 -13.55 18.73
N GLY A 37 1.52 -12.68 19.74
CA GLY A 37 2.82 -12.33 20.32
C GLY A 37 3.10 -10.82 20.36
N ASP A 38 4.36 -10.46 20.66
CA ASP A 38 4.80 -9.08 20.79
C ASP A 38 4.86 -8.37 19.43
N PHE A 39 4.49 -7.09 19.40
CA PHE A 39 4.57 -6.27 18.20
C PHE A 39 6.01 -5.96 17.83
N THR A 40 6.39 -6.31 16.60
CA THR A 40 7.67 -5.92 16.00
C THR A 40 7.53 -4.66 15.15
N GLU A 41 8.65 -4.04 14.77
CA GLU A 41 8.67 -2.92 13.82
C GLU A 41 7.98 -3.29 12.50
N THR A 42 8.20 -4.51 12.00
CA THR A 42 7.55 -5.00 10.79
C THR A 42 6.04 -5.07 10.95
N THR A 43 5.55 -5.61 12.07
CA THR A 43 4.11 -5.67 12.37
C THR A 43 3.49 -4.26 12.42
N LEU A 44 4.17 -3.30 13.04
CA LEU A 44 3.74 -1.90 13.08
C LEU A 44 3.66 -1.26 11.69
N LEU A 45 4.67 -1.48 10.84
CA LEU A 45 4.66 -0.98 9.46
C LEU A 45 3.53 -1.61 8.64
N GLU A 46 3.24 -2.89 8.81
CA GLU A 46 2.12 -3.56 8.13
C GLU A 46 0.77 -2.97 8.55
N ILE A 47 0.57 -2.68 9.83
CA ILE A 47 -0.65 -2.01 10.33
C ILE A 47 -0.80 -0.61 9.72
N VAL A 48 0.29 0.16 9.64
CA VAL A 48 0.27 1.50 9.03
C VAL A 48 -0.06 1.43 7.54
N LEU A 49 0.53 0.47 6.81
CA LEU A 49 0.25 0.26 5.40
C LEU A 49 -1.20 -0.20 5.15
N TRP A 50 -1.72 -1.09 6.00
CA TRP A 50 -3.13 -1.48 6.00
C TRP A 50 -4.01 -0.24 6.18
N LYS A 51 -3.79 0.55 7.25
CA LYS A 51 -4.61 1.71 7.58
C LYS A 51 -4.60 2.79 6.50
N THR A 52 -3.48 2.95 5.80
CA THR A 52 -3.30 3.93 4.72
C THR A 52 -3.79 3.43 3.36
N ASN A 53 -4.31 2.19 3.27
CA ASN A 53 -4.68 1.54 1.99
C ASN A 53 -3.52 1.50 0.99
N ARG A 54 -2.29 1.39 1.50
CA ARG A 54 -1.05 1.37 0.71
C ARG A 54 -0.30 0.05 0.85
N TYR A 55 -1.03 -1.04 1.11
CA TYR A 55 -0.47 -2.38 1.06
C TYR A 55 -0.76 -3.01 -0.31
N PRO A 56 0.16 -2.89 -1.27
CA PRO A 56 0.00 -3.46 -2.58
C PRO A 56 0.24 -4.97 -2.55
N GLU A 57 -0.57 -5.72 -3.28
CA GLU A 57 -0.24 -7.10 -3.62
C GLU A 57 0.86 -7.09 -4.68
N ILE A 58 2.07 -7.48 -4.28
CA ILE A 58 3.23 -7.54 -5.16
C ILE A 58 3.38 -8.99 -5.63
N ASN A 59 3.31 -9.21 -6.95
CA ASN A 59 3.57 -10.51 -7.55
C ASN A 59 5.08 -10.75 -7.76
N SER A 60 5.47 -12.01 -7.87
CA SER A 60 6.87 -12.43 -8.14
C SER A 60 7.41 -11.82 -9.44
N ASP A 61 6.55 -11.69 -10.45
CA ASP A 61 6.93 -11.23 -11.78
C ASP A 61 7.31 -9.75 -11.79
N LEU A 62 6.63 -8.91 -11.00
CA LEU A 62 6.99 -7.51 -10.82
C LEU A 62 8.33 -7.38 -10.09
N LEU A 63 8.57 -8.20 -9.06
CA LEU A 63 9.86 -8.22 -8.36
C LEU A 63 10.99 -8.61 -9.32
N GLN A 64 10.77 -9.64 -10.14
CA GLN A 64 11.74 -10.03 -11.17
C GLN A 64 11.99 -8.88 -12.16
N SER A 65 10.93 -8.23 -12.65
CA SER A 65 11.04 -7.12 -13.59
C SER A 65 11.83 -5.93 -13.01
N ILE A 66 11.63 -5.61 -11.72
CA ILE A 66 12.38 -4.58 -11.01
C ILE A 66 13.86 -4.98 -10.87
N ASN A 67 14.13 -6.24 -10.52
CA ASN A 67 15.49 -6.74 -10.36
C ASN A 67 16.26 -6.78 -11.69
N GLU A 68 15.59 -7.16 -12.78
CA GLU A 68 16.16 -7.10 -14.13
C GLU A 68 16.46 -5.66 -14.54
N LEU A 69 15.53 -4.74 -14.28
CA LEU A 69 15.72 -3.32 -14.58
C LEU A 69 16.92 -2.73 -13.81
N ARG A 70 17.14 -3.17 -12.56
CA ARG A 70 18.30 -2.78 -11.75
C ARG A 70 19.64 -3.29 -12.33
N ARG A 71 19.65 -4.47 -12.96
CA ARG A 71 20.84 -5.05 -13.58
C ARG A 71 21.16 -4.40 -14.92
N GLU A 72 20.13 -4.18 -15.73
CA GLU A 72 20.26 -3.63 -17.07
C GLU A 72 19.13 -2.61 -17.31
N TYR A 73 19.51 -1.34 -17.35
CA TYR A 73 18.55 -0.28 -17.57
C TYR A 73 18.05 -0.28 -19.01
N SER A 74 16.73 -0.35 -19.16
CA SER A 74 16.05 -0.11 -20.43
C SER A 74 14.86 0.81 -20.19
N LYS A 75 14.78 1.90 -20.96
CA LYS A 75 13.67 2.86 -20.88
C LYS A 75 12.31 2.18 -21.11
N ALA A 76 12.25 1.21 -22.03
CA ALA A 76 11.03 0.46 -22.30
C ALA A 76 10.62 -0.38 -21.08
N LYS A 77 11.57 -1.11 -20.46
CA LYS A 77 11.32 -1.88 -19.23
C LYS A 77 10.89 -0.98 -18.07
N ALA A 78 11.52 0.19 -17.91
CA ALA A 78 11.16 1.15 -16.87
C ALA A 78 9.71 1.65 -17.01
N ILE A 79 9.26 1.93 -18.24
CA ILE A 79 7.88 2.34 -18.53
C ILE A 79 6.91 1.20 -18.22
N THR A 80 7.24 -0.04 -18.60
CA THR A 80 6.41 -1.21 -18.30
C THR A 80 6.25 -1.41 -16.80
N VAL A 81 7.38 -1.41 -16.06
CA VAL A 81 7.38 -1.51 -14.59
C VAL A 81 6.58 -0.37 -13.95
N LEU A 82 6.73 0.87 -14.45
CA LEU A 82 5.95 2.02 -13.96
C LEU A 82 4.44 1.79 -14.13
N LYS A 83 4.01 1.35 -15.32
CA LYS A 83 2.60 1.09 -15.62
C LYS A 83 2.04 -0.03 -14.73
N THR A 84 2.82 -1.09 -14.53
CA THR A 84 2.43 -2.18 -13.63
C THR A 84 2.29 -1.68 -12.19
N LEU A 85 3.25 -0.89 -11.70
CA LEU A 85 3.16 -0.29 -10.36
C LEU A 85 1.95 0.63 -10.22
N LEU A 86 1.69 1.52 -11.17
CA LEU A 86 0.51 2.41 -11.15
C LEU A 86 -0.83 1.66 -11.25
N GLY A 87 -0.82 0.43 -11.76
CA GLY A 87 -2.00 -0.44 -11.78
C GLY A 87 -2.29 -1.12 -10.44
N LEU A 88 -1.34 -1.12 -9.50
CA LEU A 88 -1.52 -1.71 -8.19
C LEU A 88 -2.27 -0.78 -7.24
N ARG A 89 -3.13 -1.37 -6.42
CA ARG A 89 -3.84 -0.63 -5.36
C ARG A 89 -2.82 -0.07 -4.35
N GLY A 90 -2.89 1.22 -4.08
CA GLY A 90 -2.00 1.89 -3.12
C GLY A 90 -0.69 2.43 -3.71
N PHE A 91 -0.44 2.23 -5.01
CA PHE A 91 0.72 2.80 -5.71
C PHE A 91 0.33 3.99 -6.58
N ASP A 92 0.48 5.19 -6.04
CA ASP A 92 0.42 6.43 -6.82
C ASP A 92 1.77 6.74 -7.48
N LEU A 93 1.79 7.72 -8.39
CA LEU A 93 3.02 8.16 -9.06
C LEU A 93 4.17 8.49 -8.09
N PRO A 94 3.95 9.15 -6.93
CA PRO A 94 5.03 9.37 -5.96
C PRO A 94 5.64 8.05 -5.46
N MET A 95 4.84 7.00 -5.26
CA MET A 95 5.36 5.72 -4.82
C MET A 95 6.04 4.95 -5.95
N ALA A 96 5.38 4.85 -7.10
CA ALA A 96 5.94 4.14 -8.24
C ALA A 96 7.26 4.77 -8.71
N SER A 97 7.36 6.11 -8.71
CA SER A 97 8.60 6.83 -9.01
C SER A 97 9.69 6.61 -7.98
N THR A 98 9.34 6.46 -6.70
CA THR A 98 10.30 6.17 -5.63
C THR A 98 10.87 4.76 -5.76
N VAL A 99 10.04 3.75 -6.06
CA VAL A 99 10.50 2.38 -6.34
C VAL A 99 11.48 2.37 -7.50
N LEU A 100 11.12 3.02 -8.60
CA LEU A 100 12.00 3.15 -9.75
C LEU A 100 13.32 3.84 -9.33
N ARG A 101 13.25 4.97 -8.61
CA ARG A 101 14.44 5.72 -8.19
C ARG A 101 15.46 4.84 -7.46
N PHE A 102 14.99 3.95 -6.59
CA PHE A 102 15.87 3.02 -5.87
C PHE A 102 16.28 1.79 -6.69
N ALA A 103 15.51 1.40 -7.70
CA ALA A 103 15.90 0.36 -8.64
C ALA A 103 17.03 0.83 -9.59
N CYS A 104 16.96 2.05 -10.11
CA CYS A 104 17.93 2.59 -11.07
C CYS A 104 18.32 4.06 -10.75
N PRO A 105 19.14 4.31 -9.72
CA PRO A 105 19.45 5.66 -9.26
C PRO A 105 20.10 6.54 -10.34
N GLU A 106 20.99 5.99 -11.16
CA GLU A 106 21.77 6.76 -12.15
C GLU A 106 20.94 7.29 -13.33
N HIS A 107 19.86 6.61 -13.71
CA HIS A 107 19.13 6.88 -14.96
C HIS A 107 17.81 7.64 -14.75
N LEU A 108 17.30 7.68 -13.51
CA LEU A 108 15.96 8.17 -13.22
C LEU A 108 15.86 9.63 -12.76
N GLN A 109 16.99 10.28 -12.47
CA GLN A 109 16.99 11.71 -12.15
C GLN A 109 16.43 12.53 -13.34
N MET A 110 16.71 12.10 -14.58
CA MET A 110 16.13 12.69 -15.80
C MET A 110 14.68 12.26 -16.05
N PHE A 111 14.34 11.00 -15.76
CA PHE A 111 13.02 10.44 -16.05
C PHE A 111 11.93 11.02 -15.12
N ILE A 112 12.22 11.18 -13.83
CA ILE A 112 11.30 11.83 -12.87
C ILE A 112 11.11 13.30 -13.21
N ALA A 113 12.17 14.01 -13.63
CA ALA A 113 12.07 15.38 -14.11
C ALA A 113 11.15 15.48 -15.35
N SER A 114 11.22 14.50 -16.26
CA SER A 114 10.32 14.42 -17.43
C SER A 114 8.88 14.10 -17.04
N LEU A 115 8.64 13.20 -16.08
CA LEU A 115 7.27 12.86 -15.63
C LEU A 115 6.57 14.03 -14.95
N ARG A 116 7.31 14.83 -14.15
CA ARG A 116 6.76 16.05 -13.51
C ARG A 116 6.31 17.09 -14.52
N ARG A 117 6.87 17.11 -15.74
CA ARG A 117 6.42 18.02 -16.81
C ARG A 117 5.13 17.54 -17.49
N VAL A 118 4.86 16.24 -17.49
CA VAL A 118 3.67 15.65 -18.13
C VAL A 118 2.44 15.76 -17.22
N GLN A 119 2.62 15.88 -15.91
CA GLN A 119 1.54 15.94 -14.93
C GLN A 119 1.06 17.38 -14.61
N ILE A 120 1.58 18.39 -15.32
CA ILE A 120 1.08 19.77 -15.31
C ILE A 120 0.35 20.00 -16.64
N CYS A 121 -0.81 19.36 -16.81
CA CYS A 121 -1.86 19.65 -17.77
C CYS A 121 -3.17 19.10 -17.20
#